data_AF-A0A1G0SM76-F1
#
_entry.id   AF-A0A1G0SM76-F1
#
_cell.length_a   1.000
_cell.length_b   1.000
_cell.length_c   1.000
_cell.angle_alpha   90.00
_cell.angle_beta   90.00
_cell.angle_gamma   90.00
#
_symmetry.space_group_name_H-M   'P 1'
#
loop_
_entity.id
_entity.type
_entity.pdbx_description
1 polymer ?
#
loop_
_entity_poly.entity_id
_entity_poly.type
_entity_poly.pdbx_seq_one_letter_code
_entity_poly.pdbx_strand_id
1 'polypeptide(L)'
;MVNIKEFKRITNELGRNLIRDGIIKTENKSKEQIKNEINDYIQKNLATTDLEVSIDHKESLLRNAKKFCKEKDYHSSIVFYALWMEHWLNQMILIALKRKKIDEEYYKVIMRVTNSKSKYTWLWKLLDYPPLNTNHLKIIEKLFEIRGSFIHYKWVSYKVKEAKKLIDQLKEIKSFANSIDKTIIYLKNFEYKHIYKKHKKIF
;
A
#
# COMPACT_ATOMS: atom_id res chain seq x y z
N MET A 1 25.26 22.82 -5.75
CA MET A 1 24.46 22.64 -6.98
C MET A 1 23.53 21.46 -6.78
N VAL A 2 22.21 21.65 -6.90
CA VAL A 2 21.26 20.53 -6.85
C VAL A 2 21.43 19.70 -8.12
N ASN A 3 21.60 18.38 -7.98
CA ASN A 3 21.72 17.47 -9.11
C ASN A 3 20.40 17.49 -9.92
N ILE A 4 20.47 17.80 -11.22
CA ILE A 4 19.30 17.88 -12.12
C ILE A 4 18.45 16.60 -12.05
N LYS A 5 19.10 15.43 -11.88
CA LYS A 5 18.42 14.14 -11.75
C LYS A 5 17.61 14.03 -10.44
N GLU A 6 18.15 14.54 -9.34
CA GLU A 6 17.46 14.55 -8.05
C GLU A 6 16.30 15.54 -8.05
N PHE A 7 16.50 16.73 -8.63
CA PHE A 7 15.44 17.71 -8.79
C PHE A 7 14.26 17.15 -9.60
N LYS A 8 14.55 16.50 -10.74
CA LYS A 8 13.52 15.82 -11.56
C LYS A 8 12.80 14.70 -10.80
N ARG A 9 13.50 13.98 -9.91
CA ARG A 9 12.89 12.97 -9.05
C ARG A 9 11.91 13.60 -8.06
N ILE A 10 12.29 14.71 -7.43
CA ILE A 10 11.45 15.42 -6.47
C ILE A 10 10.19 15.96 -7.16
N THR A 11 10.32 16.64 -8.30
CA THR A 11 9.17 17.19 -9.02
C THR A 11 8.22 16.10 -9.51
N ASN A 12 8.75 14.95 -9.93
CA ASN A 12 7.93 13.79 -10.29
C ASN A 12 7.13 13.23 -9.10
N GLU A 13 7.74 13.11 -7.91
CA GLU A 13 7.05 12.63 -6.72
C GLU A 13 6.01 13.64 -6.21
N LEU A 14 6.32 14.93 -6.26
CA LEU A 14 5.34 16.00 -5.98
C LEU A 14 4.14 15.90 -6.92
N GLY A 15 4.38 15.79 -8.23
CA GLY A 15 3.31 15.65 -9.22
C GLY A 15 2.43 14.42 -8.98
N ARG A 16 3.04 13.28 -8.60
CA ARG A 16 2.29 12.08 -8.20
C ARG A 16 1.40 12.34 -6.99
N ASN A 17 1.91 13.02 -5.97
CA ASN A 17 1.14 13.33 -4.77
C ASN A 17 -0.01 14.31 -5.05
N LEU A 18 0.20 15.33 -5.88
CA LEU A 18 -0.85 16.27 -6.27
C LEU A 18 -2.03 15.57 -6.98
N ILE A 19 -1.74 14.64 -7.88
CA ILE A 19 -2.78 13.83 -8.54
C ILE A 19 -3.46 12.90 -7.53
N ARG A 20 -2.65 12.26 -6.70
CA ARG A 20 -3.10 11.28 -5.71
C ARG A 20 -4.09 11.92 -4.75
N ASP A 21 -3.73 13.07 -4.18
CA ASP A 21 -4.52 13.81 -3.20
C ASP A 21 -5.73 14.53 -3.86
N GLY A 22 -5.81 14.52 -5.20
CA GLY A 22 -6.95 15.05 -5.96
C GLY A 22 -6.90 16.55 -6.23
N ILE A 23 -5.75 17.19 -5.93
CA ILE A 23 -5.48 18.60 -6.26
C ILE A 23 -5.44 18.77 -7.77
N ILE A 24 -4.74 17.86 -8.46
CA ILE A 24 -4.68 17.81 -9.93
C ILE A 24 -5.59 16.70 -10.44
N LYS A 25 -6.69 17.10 -11.07
CA LYS A 25 -7.64 16.19 -11.73
C LYS A 25 -7.09 15.74 -13.07
N THR A 26 -7.06 14.44 -13.33
CA THR A 26 -6.50 13.86 -14.57
C THR A 26 -7.56 13.47 -15.60
N GLU A 27 -8.84 13.56 -15.24
CA GLU A 27 -9.95 13.20 -16.12
C GLU A 27 -9.94 14.06 -17.39
N ASN A 28 -10.01 13.41 -18.55
CA ASN A 28 -10.10 14.05 -19.86
C ASN A 28 -8.92 14.98 -20.20
N LYS A 29 -7.76 14.82 -19.53
CA LYS A 29 -6.55 15.61 -19.81
C LYS A 29 -5.49 14.79 -20.50
N SER A 30 -4.78 15.43 -21.44
CA SER A 30 -3.56 14.90 -22.03
C SER A 30 -2.43 14.89 -21.00
N LYS A 31 -1.38 14.11 -21.28
CA LYS A 31 -0.19 14.06 -20.40
C LYS A 31 0.49 15.42 -20.28
N GLU A 32 0.50 16.22 -21.33
CA GLU A 32 1.10 17.55 -21.35
C GLU A 32 0.29 18.54 -20.53
N GLN A 33 -1.04 18.50 -20.63
CA GLN A 33 -1.92 19.32 -19.81
C GLN A 33 -1.70 19.05 -18.32
N ILE A 34 -1.62 17.78 -17.92
CA ILE A 34 -1.36 17.39 -16.53
C ILE A 34 0.01 17.90 -16.06
N LYS A 35 1.05 17.80 -16.91
CA LYS A 35 2.40 18.31 -16.57
C LYS A 35 2.42 19.83 -16.39
N ASN A 36 1.76 20.56 -17.29
CA ASN A 36 1.70 22.02 -17.21
C ASN A 36 0.96 22.46 -15.94
N GLU A 37 -0.17 21.84 -15.62
CA GLU A 37 -0.94 22.15 -14.42
C GLU A 37 -0.16 21.85 -13.13
N ILE A 38 0.62 20.77 -13.11
CA ILE A 38 1.53 20.46 -12.00
C ILE A 38 2.62 21.53 -11.86
N ASN A 39 3.26 21.91 -12.96
CA ASN A 39 4.30 22.95 -12.95
C ASN A 39 3.73 24.29 -12.48
N ASP A 40 2.56 24.68 -12.97
CA ASP A 40 1.87 25.90 -12.57
C ASP A 40 1.52 25.88 -11.08
N TYR A 41 1.00 24.76 -10.59
CA TYR A 41 0.69 24.60 -9.17
C TYR A 41 1.94 24.71 -8.31
N ILE A 42 3.01 24.01 -8.69
CA ILE A 42 4.29 24.03 -8.00
C ILE A 42 4.85 25.46 -7.98
N GLN A 43 4.90 26.16 -9.11
CA GLN A 43 5.42 27.53 -9.19
C GLN A 43 4.62 28.53 -8.35
N LYS A 44 3.29 28.44 -8.37
CA LYS A 44 2.41 29.37 -7.64
C LYS A 44 2.43 29.15 -6.13
N ASN A 45 2.63 27.91 -5.69
CA ASN A 45 2.44 27.54 -4.29
C ASN A 45 3.73 27.11 -3.57
N LEU A 46 4.89 27.01 -4.26
CA LEU A 46 6.12 26.54 -3.62
C LEU A 46 6.52 27.39 -2.40
N ALA A 47 6.30 28.70 -2.48
CA ALA A 47 6.71 29.65 -1.45
C ALA A 47 5.76 29.69 -0.25
N THR A 48 4.53 29.18 -0.40
CA THR A 48 3.44 29.30 0.59
C THR A 48 2.94 27.96 1.09
N THR A 49 3.38 26.84 0.50
CA THR A 49 2.96 25.50 0.91
C THR A 49 3.95 24.93 1.90
N ASP A 50 3.45 24.52 3.07
CA ASP A 50 4.19 23.63 3.95
C ASP A 50 4.34 22.26 3.28
N LEU A 51 5.54 21.99 2.76
CA LEU A 51 5.85 20.74 2.08
C LEU A 51 6.19 19.65 3.10
N GLU A 52 5.24 18.74 3.32
CA GLU A 52 5.52 17.51 4.07
C GLU A 52 6.12 16.45 3.14
N VAL A 53 7.35 16.02 3.46
CA VAL A 53 8.05 14.97 2.71
C VAL A 53 8.05 13.67 3.51
N SER A 54 7.36 12.65 3.00
CA SER A 54 7.36 11.31 3.58
C SER A 54 8.20 10.34 2.74
N ILE A 55 8.96 9.46 3.38
CA ILE A 55 9.71 8.40 2.69
C ILE A 55 8.79 7.19 2.46
N ASP A 56 8.67 6.76 1.20
CA ASP A 56 7.94 5.54 0.85
C ASP A 56 8.84 4.30 1.01
N HIS A 57 8.52 3.47 2.02
CA HIS A 57 9.24 2.23 2.31
C HIS A 57 8.65 0.98 1.63
N LYS A 58 7.55 1.08 0.86
CA LYS A 58 6.86 -0.08 0.27
C LYS A 58 7.80 -0.96 -0.58
N GLU A 59 8.63 -0.38 -1.43
CA GLU A 59 9.54 -1.17 -2.27
C GLU A 59 10.64 -1.87 -1.45
N SER A 60 11.13 -1.24 -0.37
CA SER A 60 12.04 -1.91 0.57
C SER A 60 11.36 -3.06 1.32
N LEU A 61 10.10 -2.89 1.72
CA LEU A 61 9.33 -3.94 2.39
C LEU A 61 9.11 -5.14 1.46
N LEU A 62 8.74 -4.93 0.20
CA LEU A 62 8.60 -6.02 -0.78
C LEU A 62 9.92 -6.72 -1.05
N ARG A 63 11.01 -5.98 -1.18
CA ARG A 63 12.34 -6.57 -1.37
C ARG A 63 12.72 -7.46 -0.20
N ASN A 64 12.48 -7.01 1.03
CA ASN A 64 12.74 -7.79 2.24
C ASN A 64 11.82 -9.02 2.30
N ALA A 65 10.52 -8.87 2.03
CA ALA A 65 9.58 -10.00 1.99
C ALA A 65 10.06 -11.11 1.04
N LYS A 66 10.50 -10.72 -0.17
CA LYS A 66 11.04 -11.63 -1.18
C LYS A 66 12.37 -12.24 -0.78
N LYS A 67 13.24 -11.47 -0.12
CA LYS A 67 14.52 -11.97 0.43
C LYS A 67 14.26 -13.10 1.43
N PHE A 68 13.43 -12.87 2.44
CA PHE A 68 13.11 -13.89 3.45
C PHE A 68 12.42 -15.13 2.85
N CYS A 69 11.57 -14.94 1.83
CA CYS A 69 10.97 -16.07 1.11
C CYS A 69 12.03 -16.97 0.43
N LYS A 70 13.06 -16.36 -0.19
CA LYS A 70 14.19 -17.08 -0.80
C LYS A 70 15.04 -17.80 0.25
N GLU A 71 15.21 -17.20 1.41
CA GLU A 71 15.92 -17.75 2.56
C GLU A 71 15.11 -18.83 3.32
N LYS A 72 13.89 -19.14 2.84
CA LYS A 72 12.93 -20.08 3.46
C LYS A 72 12.43 -19.67 4.85
N ASP A 73 12.68 -18.43 5.26
CA ASP A 73 12.04 -17.82 6.43
C ASP A 73 10.67 -17.23 6.04
N TYR A 74 9.70 -18.12 5.89
CA TYR A 74 8.38 -17.76 5.41
C TYR A 74 7.59 -16.90 6.41
N HIS A 75 7.86 -17.02 7.72
CA HIS A 75 7.19 -16.20 8.73
C HIS A 75 7.67 -14.74 8.65
N SER A 76 8.98 -14.51 8.59
CA SER A 76 9.51 -13.15 8.38
C SER A 76 9.03 -12.58 7.05
N SER A 77 9.01 -13.40 5.98
CA SER A 77 8.44 -13.00 4.69
C SER A 77 6.98 -12.51 4.82
N ILE A 78 6.14 -13.26 5.53
CA ILE A 78 4.74 -12.92 5.82
C ILE A 78 4.62 -11.61 6.59
N VAL A 79 5.48 -11.37 7.59
CA VAL A 79 5.48 -10.11 8.34
C VAL A 79 5.76 -8.92 7.42
N PHE A 80 6.77 -9.00 6.55
CA PHE A 80 7.08 -7.93 5.60
C PHE A 80 5.98 -7.73 4.54
N TYR A 81 5.36 -8.81 4.05
CA TYR A 81 4.20 -8.70 3.17
C TYR A 81 3.00 -8.03 3.87
N ALA A 82 2.73 -8.39 5.12
CA ALA A 82 1.65 -7.79 5.91
C ALA A 82 1.89 -6.30 6.18
N LEU A 83 3.13 -5.92 6.51
CA LEU A 83 3.52 -4.51 6.64
C LEU A 83 3.29 -3.75 5.34
N TRP A 84 3.75 -4.29 4.21
CA TRP A 84 3.49 -3.68 2.91
C TRP A 84 1.99 -3.48 2.65
N MET A 85 1.18 -4.50 2.94
CA MET A 85 -0.27 -4.48 2.76
C MET A 85 -0.93 -3.41 3.61
N GLU A 86 -0.51 -3.30 4.86
CA GLU A 86 -0.99 -2.28 5.79
C GLU A 86 -0.63 -0.86 5.30
N HIS A 87 0.61 -0.64 4.86
CA HIS A 87 1.01 0.64 4.27
C HIS A 87 0.21 0.99 3.01
N TRP A 88 -0.06 0.01 2.15
CA TRP A 88 -0.90 0.21 0.96
C TRP A 88 -2.33 0.59 1.34
N LEU A 89 -2.97 -0.15 2.27
CA LEU A 89 -4.32 0.14 2.74
C LEU A 89 -4.41 1.52 3.40
N ASN A 90 -3.45 1.83 4.27
CA ASN A 90 -3.31 3.12 4.93
C ASN A 90 -3.21 4.26 3.92
N GLN A 91 -2.39 4.07 2.88
CA GLN A 91 -2.27 5.07 1.82
C GLN A 91 -3.59 5.26 1.08
N MET A 92 -4.28 4.18 0.67
CA MET A 92 -5.57 4.28 0.00
C MET A 92 -6.59 5.05 0.86
N ILE A 93 -6.69 4.72 2.15
CA ILE A 93 -7.59 5.43 3.06
C ILE A 93 -7.26 6.91 3.16
N LEU A 94 -5.98 7.25 3.36
CA LEU A 94 -5.53 8.63 3.44
C LEU A 94 -5.91 9.42 2.17
N ILE A 95 -5.75 8.81 1.00
CA ILE A 95 -6.12 9.43 -0.28
C ILE A 95 -7.60 9.75 -0.33
N ALA A 96 -8.47 8.78 0.01
CA ALA A 96 -9.90 9.00 0.00
C ALA A 96 -10.34 10.09 1.00
N LEU A 97 -9.78 10.07 2.22
CA LEU A 97 -10.08 11.07 3.24
C LEU A 97 -9.64 12.48 2.81
N LYS A 98 -8.42 12.62 2.24
CA LYS A 98 -7.94 13.89 1.67
C LYS A 98 -8.84 14.38 0.53
N ARG A 99 -9.24 13.50 -0.38
CA ARG A 99 -10.16 13.84 -1.49
C ARG A 99 -11.55 14.27 -1.00
N LYS A 100 -11.99 13.74 0.14
CA LYS A 100 -13.22 14.16 0.83
C LYS A 100 -13.03 15.40 1.72
N LYS A 101 -11.83 16.00 1.74
CA LYS A 101 -11.47 17.17 2.57
C LYS A 101 -11.75 16.97 4.05
N ILE A 102 -11.51 15.75 4.55
CA ILE A 102 -11.56 15.48 5.99
C ILE A 102 -10.33 16.10 6.64
N ASP A 103 -10.52 16.84 7.74
CA ASP A 103 -9.41 17.50 8.43
C ASP A 103 -8.39 16.48 8.93
N GLU A 104 -7.15 16.95 9.01
CA GLU A 104 -5.99 16.12 9.33
C GLU A 104 -6.08 15.44 10.69
N GLU A 105 -6.60 16.15 11.69
CA GLU A 105 -6.84 15.60 13.01
C GLU A 105 -7.73 14.35 12.95
N TYR A 106 -8.82 14.42 12.18
CA TYR A 106 -9.77 13.31 12.08
C TYR A 106 -9.22 12.13 11.30
N TYR A 107 -8.55 12.34 10.16
CA TYR A 107 -7.99 11.20 9.43
C TYR A 107 -6.88 10.52 10.24
N LYS A 108 -6.09 11.27 11.03
CA LYS A 108 -5.06 10.70 11.93
C LYS A 108 -5.70 9.78 12.97
N VAL A 109 -6.84 10.20 13.54
CA VAL A 109 -7.63 9.37 14.47
C VAL A 109 -8.15 8.12 13.77
N ILE A 110 -8.83 8.25 12.62
CA ILE A 110 -9.37 7.11 11.85
C ILE A 110 -8.28 6.07 11.57
N MET A 111 -7.12 6.52 11.12
CA MET A 111 -5.98 5.66 10.78
C MET A 111 -5.42 4.91 11.99
N ARG A 112 -5.45 5.52 13.17
CA ARG A 112 -4.96 4.94 14.44
C ARG A 112 -5.94 3.95 15.05
N VAL A 113 -7.24 4.24 15.03
CA VAL A 113 -8.26 3.42 15.71
C VAL A 113 -8.72 2.23 14.89
N THR A 114 -8.57 2.28 13.55
CA THR A 114 -9.02 1.19 12.68
C THR A 114 -8.00 0.08 12.60
N ASN A 115 -8.43 -1.14 12.91
CA ASN A 115 -7.62 -2.34 12.68
C ASN A 115 -7.54 -2.68 11.19
N SER A 116 -6.57 -3.52 10.80
CA SER A 116 -6.35 -3.89 9.39
C SER A 116 -7.60 -4.45 8.71
N LYS A 117 -8.42 -5.24 9.43
CA LYS A 117 -9.68 -5.80 8.89
C LYS A 117 -10.69 -4.72 8.54
N SER A 118 -10.86 -3.74 9.42
CA SER A 118 -11.77 -2.62 9.22
C SER A 118 -11.42 -1.82 7.95
N LYS A 119 -10.12 -1.66 7.69
CA LYS A 119 -9.58 -0.88 6.55
C LYS A 119 -9.98 -1.42 5.18
N TYR A 120 -10.09 -2.74 5.00
CA TYR A 120 -10.51 -3.36 3.73
C TYR A 120 -11.96 -3.87 3.74
N THR A 121 -12.75 -3.58 4.79
CA THR A 121 -14.16 -3.99 4.90
C THR A 121 -15.09 -2.78 4.94
N TRP A 122 -15.60 -2.40 6.12
CA TRP A 122 -16.60 -1.35 6.25
C TRP A 122 -16.03 0.03 5.90
N LEU A 123 -14.79 0.34 6.29
CA LEU A 123 -14.19 1.65 6.00
C LEU A 123 -13.96 1.80 4.50
N TRP A 124 -13.52 0.73 3.84
CA TRP A 124 -13.35 0.69 2.38
C TRP A 124 -14.63 1.06 1.64
N LYS A 125 -15.77 0.50 2.10
CA LYS A 125 -17.10 0.80 1.56
C LYS A 125 -17.53 2.23 1.86
N LEU A 126 -17.31 2.73 3.08
CA LEU A 126 -17.66 4.10 3.49
C LEU A 126 -16.87 5.17 2.73
N LEU A 127 -15.67 4.82 2.26
CA LEU A 127 -14.83 5.69 1.43
C LEU A 127 -15.18 5.64 -0.06
N ASP A 128 -16.27 4.95 -0.43
CA ASP A 128 -16.75 4.78 -1.80
C ASP A 128 -15.72 4.16 -2.74
N TYR A 129 -14.80 3.34 -2.21
CA TYR A 129 -13.90 2.59 -3.07
C TYR A 129 -14.61 1.43 -3.76
N PRO A 130 -14.28 1.15 -5.04
CA PRO A 130 -14.73 -0.07 -5.70
C PRO A 130 -14.36 -1.32 -4.89
N PRO A 131 -15.22 -2.34 -4.86
CA PRO A 131 -14.95 -3.54 -4.09
C PRO A 131 -13.69 -4.24 -4.60
N LEU A 132 -12.87 -4.73 -3.67
CA LEU A 132 -11.74 -5.57 -3.99
C LEU A 132 -12.22 -6.95 -4.44
N ASN A 133 -11.45 -7.60 -5.31
CA ASN A 133 -11.74 -8.96 -5.76
C ASN A 133 -11.71 -9.93 -4.56
N THR A 134 -12.73 -10.79 -4.48
CA THR A 134 -12.95 -11.69 -3.33
C THR A 134 -11.81 -12.67 -3.10
N ASN A 135 -11.13 -13.15 -4.15
CA ASN A 135 -9.98 -14.05 -4.01
C ASN A 135 -8.78 -13.32 -3.38
N HIS A 136 -8.55 -12.07 -3.80
CA HIS A 136 -7.49 -11.24 -3.22
C HIS A 136 -7.82 -10.83 -1.78
N LEU A 137 -9.09 -10.56 -1.46
CA LEU A 137 -9.53 -10.31 -0.08
C LEU A 137 -9.25 -11.49 0.84
N LYS A 138 -9.57 -12.72 0.43
CA LYS A 138 -9.26 -13.94 1.22
C LYS A 138 -7.75 -14.08 1.50
N ILE A 139 -6.91 -13.72 0.52
CA ILE A 139 -5.44 -13.71 0.70
C ILE A 139 -5.03 -12.64 1.73
N ILE A 140 -5.62 -11.45 1.67
CA ILE A 140 -5.34 -10.36 2.62
C ILE A 140 -5.77 -10.76 4.05
N GLU A 141 -6.95 -11.35 4.20
CA GLU A 141 -7.46 -11.85 5.48
C GLU A 141 -6.51 -12.88 6.08
N LYS A 142 -6.17 -13.93 5.30
CA LYS A 142 -5.24 -14.98 5.72
C LYS A 142 -3.84 -14.42 6.03
N LEU A 143 -3.37 -13.42 5.29
CA LEU A 143 -2.08 -12.76 5.54
C LEU A 143 -2.04 -12.10 6.93
N PHE A 144 -3.06 -11.31 7.27
CA PHE A 144 -3.14 -10.65 8.57
C PHE A 144 -3.38 -11.65 9.71
N GLU A 145 -4.13 -12.72 9.46
CA GLU A 145 -4.31 -13.81 10.42
C GLU A 145 -2.99 -14.50 10.77
N ILE A 146 -2.23 -14.96 9.76
CA ILE A 146 -0.94 -15.64 10.00
C ILE A 146 0.05 -14.69 10.67
N ARG A 147 0.14 -13.43 10.22
CA ARG A 147 0.97 -12.39 10.87
C ARG A 147 0.57 -12.20 12.33
N GLY A 148 -0.74 -12.11 12.61
CA GLY A 148 -1.27 -11.94 13.95
C GLY A 148 -0.91 -13.12 14.85
N SER A 149 -1.11 -14.34 14.38
CA SER A 149 -0.75 -15.54 15.13
C SER A 149 0.75 -15.66 15.40
N PHE A 150 1.59 -15.28 14.43
CA PHE A 150 3.05 -15.30 14.58
C PHE A 150 3.55 -14.27 15.60
N ILE A 151 3.12 -13.01 15.51
CA ILE A 151 3.60 -11.91 16.36
C ILE A 151 3.07 -12.01 17.80
N HIS A 152 1.85 -12.51 17.97
CA HIS A 152 1.23 -12.62 19.30
C HIS A 152 1.45 -14.00 19.94
N TYR A 153 2.50 -14.72 19.53
CA TYR A 153 2.90 -16.02 20.09
C TYR A 153 1.77 -17.05 20.20
N LYS A 154 0.81 -17.03 19.27
CA LYS A 154 -0.26 -18.04 19.17
C LYS A 154 0.26 -19.29 18.46
N TRP A 155 1.41 -19.78 18.92
CA TRP A 155 2.11 -20.88 18.28
C TRP A 155 1.39 -22.18 18.61
N VAL A 156 1.16 -23.00 17.59
CA VAL A 156 0.59 -24.32 17.78
C VAL A 156 1.71 -25.25 18.23
N SER A 157 1.56 -25.86 19.40
CA SER A 157 2.47 -26.90 19.88
C SER A 157 2.02 -28.26 19.36
N TYR A 158 2.95 -29.03 18.80
CA TYR A 158 2.72 -30.39 18.31
C TYR A 158 3.38 -31.40 19.23
N LYS A 159 2.69 -32.51 19.51
CA LYS A 159 3.36 -33.69 20.09
C LYS A 159 4.26 -34.32 19.03
N VAL A 160 5.32 -35.03 19.43
CA VAL A 160 6.25 -35.70 18.50
C VAL A 160 5.52 -36.60 17.49
N LYS A 161 4.49 -37.32 17.95
CA LYS A 161 3.61 -38.15 17.09
C LYS A 161 2.83 -37.38 16.01
N GLU A 162 2.83 -36.06 16.07
CA GLU A 162 2.14 -35.17 15.13
C GLU A 162 3.10 -34.46 14.16
N ALA A 163 4.36 -34.92 14.05
CA ALA A 163 5.37 -34.34 13.16
C ALA A 163 4.87 -34.14 11.71
N LYS A 164 4.02 -35.04 11.20
CA LYS A 164 3.40 -34.90 9.88
C LYS A 164 2.55 -33.62 9.75
N LYS A 165 1.76 -33.28 10.78
CA LYS A 165 0.93 -32.07 10.79
C LYS A 165 1.79 -30.81 10.72
N LEU A 166 2.91 -30.78 11.46
CA LEU A 166 3.86 -29.68 11.40
C LEU A 166 4.45 -29.50 10.00
N ILE A 167 4.87 -30.59 9.35
CA ILE A 167 5.41 -30.56 7.98
C ILE A 167 4.35 -30.02 6.99
N ASP A 168 3.11 -30.48 7.11
CA ASP A 168 2.03 -30.05 6.22
C ASP A 168 1.71 -28.56 6.41
N GLN A 169 1.74 -28.05 7.64
CA GLN A 169 1.61 -26.62 7.89
C GLN A 169 2.75 -25.78 7.32
N LEU A 170 4.00 -26.24 7.45
CA LEU A 170 5.14 -25.55 6.84
C LEU A 170 5.02 -25.49 5.32
N LYS A 171 4.52 -26.56 4.69
CA LYS A 171 4.22 -26.58 3.25
C LYS A 171 3.10 -25.60 2.89
N GLU A 172 2.06 -25.51 3.72
CA GLU A 172 0.95 -24.58 3.51
C GLU A 172 1.43 -23.12 3.59
N ILE A 173 2.19 -22.78 4.64
CA ILE A 173 2.77 -21.44 4.82
C ILE A 173 3.67 -21.08 3.64
N LYS A 174 4.53 -22.01 3.20
CA LYS A 174 5.36 -21.84 2.00
C LYS A 174 4.52 -21.56 0.75
N SER A 175 3.52 -22.39 0.49
CA SER A 175 2.62 -22.22 -0.67
C SER A 175 1.92 -20.86 -0.62
N PHE A 176 1.43 -20.49 0.56
CA PHE A 176 0.74 -19.24 0.79
C PHE A 176 1.66 -18.03 0.55
N ALA A 177 2.87 -18.01 1.13
CA ALA A 177 3.83 -16.92 0.93
C ALA A 177 4.12 -16.65 -0.56
N ASN A 178 4.26 -17.71 -1.36
CA ASN A 178 4.48 -17.61 -2.81
C ASN A 178 3.26 -17.09 -3.58
N SER A 179 2.05 -17.21 -3.02
CA SER A 179 0.83 -16.73 -3.67
C SER A 179 0.59 -15.22 -3.51
N ILE A 180 1.19 -14.58 -2.50
CA ILE A 180 0.93 -13.19 -2.12
C ILE A 180 1.31 -12.22 -3.25
N ASP A 181 2.38 -12.49 -4.00
CA ASP A 181 2.87 -11.61 -5.08
C ASP A 181 1.78 -11.29 -6.12
N LYS A 182 0.89 -12.25 -6.43
CA LYS A 182 -0.24 -12.02 -7.35
C LYS A 182 -1.20 -10.97 -6.80
N THR A 183 -1.46 -11.00 -5.49
CA THR A 183 -2.28 -9.99 -4.81
C THR A 183 -1.58 -8.63 -4.80
N ILE A 184 -0.28 -8.56 -4.57
CA ILE A 184 0.48 -7.31 -4.65
C ILE A 184 0.36 -6.66 -6.03
N ILE A 185 0.51 -7.46 -7.10
CA ILE A 185 0.35 -6.97 -8.48
C ILE A 185 -1.07 -6.46 -8.72
N TYR A 186 -2.08 -7.21 -8.28
CA TYR A 186 -3.48 -6.79 -8.36
C TYR A 186 -3.72 -5.43 -7.68
N LEU A 187 -3.22 -5.23 -6.46
CA LEU A 187 -3.41 -4.00 -5.70
C LEU A 187 -2.66 -2.80 -6.32
N LYS A 188 -1.45 -3.02 -6.86
CA LYS A 188 -0.74 -2.01 -7.65
C LYS A 188 -1.54 -1.60 -8.90
N ASN A 189 -2.18 -2.56 -9.57
CA ASN A 189 -3.04 -2.29 -10.72
C ASN A 189 -4.34 -1.59 -10.32
N PHE A 190 -4.90 -1.93 -9.16
CA PHE A 190 -6.07 -1.25 -8.58
C PHE A 190 -5.75 0.23 -8.35
N GLU A 191 -4.65 0.54 -7.66
CA GLU A 191 -4.17 1.91 -7.44
C GLU A 191 -3.97 2.65 -8.77
N TYR A 192 -3.29 2.04 -9.74
CA TYR A 192 -3.07 2.60 -11.06
C TYR A 192 -4.37 2.99 -11.78
N LYS A 193 -5.37 2.12 -11.72
CA LYS A 193 -6.66 2.30 -12.40
C LYS A 193 -7.52 3.36 -11.72
N HIS A 194 -7.63 3.31 -10.38
CA HIS A 194 -8.62 4.08 -9.64
C HIS A 194 -8.10 5.39 -9.05
N ILE A 195 -6.79 5.47 -8.75
CA ILE A 195 -6.18 6.69 -8.21
C ILE A 195 -5.59 7.54 -9.34
N TYR A 196 -4.79 6.92 -10.20
CA TYR A 196 -4.07 7.61 -11.27
C TYR A 196 -4.80 7.66 -12.61
N LYS A 197 -5.98 7.02 -12.72
CA LYS A 197 -6.78 6.96 -13.96
C LYS A 197 -5.98 6.58 -15.20
N LYS A 198 -5.03 5.65 -15.07
CA LYS A 198 -4.10 5.20 -16.12
C LYS A 198 -2.97 6.18 -16.51
N HIS A 199 -2.68 7.19 -15.71
CA HIS A 199 -1.65 8.21 -15.99
C HIS A 199 -0.36 8.09 -15.15
N LYS A 200 -0.13 6.98 -14.43
CA LYS A 200 1.09 6.82 -13.58
C LYS A 200 2.41 6.95 -14.35
N LYS A 201 2.42 6.63 -15.67
CA LYS A 201 3.59 6.77 -16.56
C LYS A 201 3.89 8.21 -17.04
N ILE A 202 3.19 9.22 -16.52
CA ILE A 202 3.57 10.62 -16.78
C ILE A 202 4.93 10.96 -16.13
N PHE A 203 5.33 10.19 -15.11
CA PHE A 203 6.49 10.44 -14.25
C PHE A 203 7.50 9.29 -14.26
#